data_AF-A0A815IDL3-F1
#
_entry.id   AF-A0A815IDL3-F1
#
_cell.length_a   1.000
_cell.length_b   1.000
_cell.length_c   1.000
_cell.angle_alpha   90.00
_cell.angle_beta   90.00
_cell.angle_gamma   90.00
#
_symmetry.space_group_name_H-M   'P 1'
#
loop_
_entity.id
_entity.type
_entity.pdbx_description
1 polymer ?
#
loop_
_entity_poly.entity_id
_entity_poly.type
_entity_poly.pdbx_seq_one_letter_code
_entity_poly.pdbx_strand_id
1 'polypeptide(L)'
;MVQCPTCKQQFRQEEIQNHQETCEPPRPPRPPPMVSCPTCKQQFRQDDIQNHQRNCQRPLPPRPPPMVQCPHCRRQYPQNALENHKATCRARSCCSRLCSIL
;
A
#
# COMPACT_ATOMS: atom_id res chain seq x y z
N MET A 1 -34.72 -31.49 13.18
CA MET A 1 -33.31 -31.31 12.78
C MET A 1 -32.66 -30.35 13.76
N VAL A 2 -31.42 -30.63 14.18
CA VAL A 2 -30.66 -29.86 15.16
C VAL A 2 -29.52 -29.16 14.42
N GLN A 3 -29.27 -27.88 14.74
CA GLN A 3 -28.16 -27.12 14.15
C GLN A 3 -26.88 -27.36 14.96
N CYS A 4 -25.77 -27.68 14.28
CA CYS A 4 -24.47 -27.75 14.91
C CYS A 4 -23.99 -26.33 15.32
N PRO A 5 -23.56 -26.12 16.59
CA PRO A 5 -23.11 -24.81 17.04
C PRO A 5 -21.82 -24.35 16.36
N THR A 6 -20.98 -25.29 15.91
CA THR A 6 -19.66 -25.04 15.33
C THR A 6 -19.73 -24.68 13.85
N CYS A 7 -20.40 -25.50 13.03
CA CYS A 7 -20.46 -25.31 11.57
C CYS A 7 -21.80 -24.75 11.05
N LYS A 8 -22.79 -24.53 11.92
CA LYS A 8 -24.14 -24.01 11.60
C LYS A 8 -24.96 -24.88 10.63
N GLN A 9 -24.50 -26.08 10.26
CA GLN A 9 -25.26 -27.03 9.44
C GLN A 9 -26.33 -27.78 10.25
N GLN A 10 -27.36 -28.29 9.55
CA GLN A 10 -28.49 -29.01 10.15
C GLN A 10 -28.31 -30.53 10.03
N PHE A 11 -28.57 -31.26 11.12
CA PHE A 11 -28.44 -32.72 11.20
C PHE A 11 -29.64 -33.34 11.93
N ARG A 12 -29.83 -34.66 11.84
CA ARG A 12 -30.73 -35.39 12.75
C ARG A 12 -30.09 -35.57 14.14
N GLN A 13 -30.91 -35.85 15.14
CA GLN A 13 -30.49 -35.99 16.56
C GLN A 13 -29.42 -37.08 16.74
N GLU A 14 -29.49 -38.16 15.98
CA GLU A 14 -28.52 -39.27 16.00
C GLU A 14 -27.22 -38.94 15.26
N GLU A 15 -27.30 -38.11 14.21
CA GLU A 15 -26.18 -37.75 13.35
C GLU A 15 -25.32 -36.63 13.97
N ILE A 16 -25.94 -35.71 14.74
CA ILE A 16 -25.22 -34.57 15.33
C ILE A 16 -24.18 -34.98 16.37
N GLN A 17 -24.40 -36.09 17.11
CA GLN A 17 -23.45 -36.60 18.09
C GLN A 17 -22.14 -37.04 17.41
N ASN A 18 -22.24 -37.88 16.38
CA ASN A 18 -21.10 -38.33 15.58
C ASN A 18 -20.43 -37.17 14.82
N HIS A 19 -21.23 -36.22 14.31
CA HIS A 19 -20.71 -35.03 13.63
C HIS A 19 -19.88 -34.14 14.56
N GLN A 20 -20.31 -33.92 15.80
CA GLN A 20 -19.63 -33.03 16.75
C GLN A 20 -18.20 -33.49 17.08
N GLU A 21 -17.94 -34.80 17.10
CA GLU A 21 -16.60 -35.34 17.36
C GLU A 21 -15.58 -34.99 16.27
N THR A 22 -16.05 -34.76 15.05
CA THR A 22 -15.21 -34.50 13.86
C THR A 22 -15.46 -33.11 13.26
N CYS A 23 -16.29 -32.29 13.90
CA CYS A 23 -16.72 -31.01 13.35
C CYS A 23 -15.62 -29.96 13.49
N GLU A 24 -15.12 -29.49 12.35
CA GLU A 24 -14.24 -28.33 12.28
C GLU A 24 -15.06 -27.04 12.05
N PRO A 25 -14.57 -25.89 12.57
CA PRO A 25 -15.17 -24.60 12.25
C PRO A 25 -15.11 -24.32 10.75
N PRO A 26 -16.14 -23.67 10.18
CA PRO A 26 -16.20 -23.38 8.76
C PRO A 26 -15.03 -22.47 8.39
N ARG A 27 -14.29 -22.85 7.35
CA ARG A 27 -13.18 -22.04 6.86
C ARG A 27 -13.74 -20.71 6.35
N PRO A 28 -13.09 -19.57 6.66
CA PRO A 28 -13.50 -18.30 6.11
C PRO A 28 -13.44 -18.35 4.58
N PRO A 29 -14.36 -17.69 3.87
CA PRO A 29 -14.29 -17.58 2.42
C PRO A 29 -12.94 -16.97 2.01
N ARG A 30 -12.29 -17.56 1.01
CA ARG A 30 -11.09 -16.93 0.44
C ARG A 30 -11.48 -15.57 -0.16
N PRO A 31 -10.70 -14.51 0.11
CA PRO A 31 -10.95 -13.23 -0.54
C PRO A 31 -10.85 -13.41 -2.06
N PRO A 32 -11.70 -12.72 -2.84
CA PRO A 32 -11.64 -12.78 -4.29
C PRO A 32 -10.28 -12.27 -4.80
N PRO A 33 -9.78 -12.80 -5.94
CA PRO A 33 -8.52 -12.37 -6.52
C PRO A 33 -8.57 -10.87 -6.86
N MET A 34 -7.53 -10.15 -6.43
CA MET A 34 -7.34 -8.73 -6.75
C MET A 34 -6.24 -8.58 -7.78
N VAL A 35 -6.46 -7.69 -8.75
CA VAL A 35 -5.50 -7.35 -9.79
C VAL A 35 -5.16 -5.87 -9.74
N SER A 36 -3.92 -5.55 -10.06
CA SER A 36 -3.44 -4.17 -10.09
C SER A 36 -3.64 -3.58 -11.48
N CYS A 37 -4.23 -2.40 -11.57
CA CYS A 37 -4.29 -1.67 -12.83
C CYS A 37 -2.89 -1.29 -13.30
N PRO A 38 -2.49 -1.61 -14.55
CA PRO A 38 -1.16 -1.28 -15.05
C PRO A 38 -0.93 0.24 -15.11
N THR A 39 -2.00 1.02 -15.33
CA THR A 39 -1.96 2.47 -15.54
C THR A 39 -1.92 3.26 -14.24
N CYS A 40 -2.80 2.97 -13.27
CA CYS A 40 -2.94 3.75 -12.04
C CYS A 40 -2.40 3.05 -10.78
N LYS A 41 -1.96 1.79 -10.90
CA LYS A 41 -1.43 0.95 -9.80
C LYS A 41 -2.39 0.71 -8.63
N GLN A 42 -3.67 1.06 -8.76
CA GLN A 42 -4.69 0.71 -7.79
C GLN A 42 -5.16 -0.75 -7.95
N GLN A 43 -5.58 -1.36 -6.85
CA GLN A 43 -6.08 -2.73 -6.81
C GLN A 43 -7.60 -2.76 -7.02
N PHE A 44 -8.04 -3.66 -7.91
CA PHE A 44 -9.45 -3.90 -8.20
C PHE A 44 -9.74 -5.39 -8.20
N ARG A 45 -11.01 -5.78 -8.09
CA ARG A 45 -11.42 -7.15 -8.34
C ARG A 45 -11.24 -7.49 -9.82
N GLN A 46 -11.03 -8.77 -10.10
CA GLN A 46 -10.87 -9.28 -11.47
C GLN A 46 -12.02 -8.86 -12.39
N ASP A 47 -13.27 -8.87 -11.92
CA ASP A 47 -14.44 -8.47 -12.70
C ASP A 47 -14.51 -6.95 -12.94
N ASP A 48 -14.06 -6.16 -11.96
CA ASP A 48 -14.12 -4.70 -12.01
C ASP A 48 -12.98 -4.07 -12.83
N ILE A 49 -11.84 -4.76 -12.99
CA ILE A 49 -10.64 -4.21 -13.65
C ILE A 49 -10.90 -3.81 -15.10
N GLN A 50 -11.71 -4.58 -15.84
CA GLN A 50 -12.01 -4.30 -17.24
C GLN A 50 -12.82 -3.01 -17.37
N ASN A 51 -13.81 -2.84 -16.50
CA ASN A 51 -14.62 -1.63 -16.48
C ASN A 51 -13.82 -0.40 -16.02
N HIS A 52 -12.96 -0.59 -15.02
CA HIS A 52 -12.01 0.41 -14.58
C HIS A 52 -11.07 0.83 -15.72
N GLN A 53 -10.44 -0.12 -16.43
CA GLN A 53 -9.46 0.16 -17.48
C GLN A 53 -10.04 1.00 -18.62
N ARG A 54 -11.31 0.77 -19.02
CA ARG A 54 -11.99 1.59 -20.04
C ARG A 54 -12.10 3.06 -19.66
N ASN A 55 -12.29 3.34 -18.38
CA ASN A 55 -12.47 4.69 -17.84
C ASN A 55 -11.24 5.21 -17.10
N CYS A 56 -10.15 4.43 -17.07
CA CYS A 56 -8.92 4.77 -16.37
C CYS A 56 -8.11 5.79 -17.19
N GLN A 57 -8.69 6.96 -17.38
CA GLN A 57 -8.05 8.16 -17.89
C GLN A 57 -7.54 8.98 -16.70
N ARG A 58 -6.61 8.42 -15.92
CA ARG A 58 -5.86 9.26 -14.98
C ARG A 58 -4.59 9.70 -15.68
N PRO A 59 -4.31 11.03 -15.80
CA PRO A 59 -2.94 11.45 -16.04
C PRO A 59 -2.09 10.76 -14.97
N LEU A 60 -0.94 10.21 -15.38
CA LEU A 60 0.06 9.64 -14.47
C LEU A 60 0.15 10.56 -13.23
N PRO A 61 0.21 10.00 -12.00
CA PRO A 61 0.42 10.83 -10.82
C PRO A 61 1.59 11.77 -11.12
N PRO A 62 1.48 13.09 -10.84
CA PRO A 62 2.53 14.03 -11.18
C PRO A 62 3.85 13.47 -10.65
N ARG A 63 4.81 13.27 -11.56
CA ARG A 63 6.11 12.71 -11.18
C ARG A 63 6.64 13.54 -10.01
N PRO A 64 7.17 12.90 -8.94
CA PRO A 64 7.75 13.66 -7.85
C PRO A 64 8.77 14.64 -8.44
N PRO A 65 8.77 15.90 -7.99
CA PRO A 65 9.71 16.89 -8.51
C PRO A 65 11.14 16.36 -8.33
N PRO A 66 12.03 16.58 -9.31
CA PRO A 66 13.39 16.08 -9.23
C PRO A 66 14.06 16.64 -7.97
N MET A 67 14.87 15.79 -7.33
CA MET A 67 15.71 16.21 -6.21
C MET A 67 16.91 16.97 -6.77
N VAL A 68 17.09 18.21 -6.32
CA VAL A 68 18.18 19.08 -6.74
C VAL A 68 19.04 19.39 -5.53
N GLN A 69 20.36 19.33 -5.72
CA GLN A 69 21.32 19.66 -4.67
C GLN A 69 21.45 21.17 -4.52
N CYS A 70 21.34 21.68 -3.29
CA CYS A 70 21.63 23.08 -3.00
C CYS A 70 23.14 23.35 -3.19
N PRO A 71 23.54 24.36 -4.00
CA PRO A 71 24.96 24.67 -4.22
C PRO A 71 25.68 25.17 -2.97
N HIS A 72 24.95 25.69 -1.98
CA HIS A 72 25.53 26.29 -0.79
C HIS A 72 25.73 25.32 0.39
N CYS A 73 24.86 24.32 0.55
CA CYS A 73 24.92 23.37 1.67
C CYS A 73 25.00 21.91 1.23
N ARG A 74 25.04 21.64 -0.08
CA ARG A 74 25.09 20.30 -0.72
C ARG A 74 23.99 19.31 -0.29
N ARG A 75 22.95 19.76 0.42
CA ARG A 75 21.75 18.96 0.74
C ARG A 75 20.81 18.88 -0.46
N GLN A 76 20.14 17.75 -0.59
CA GLN A 76 19.14 17.51 -1.64
C GLN A 76 17.77 17.96 -1.16
N TYR A 77 17.07 18.71 -2.01
CA TYR A 77 15.69 19.13 -1.78
C TYR A 77 14.88 18.89 -3.05
N PRO A 78 13.57 18.62 -2.95
CA PRO A 78 12.72 18.63 -4.13
C PRO A 78 12.72 20.04 -4.74
N GLN A 79 12.75 20.14 -6.06
CA GLN A 79 12.95 21.41 -6.79
C GLN A 79 12.05 22.56 -6.30
N ASN A 80 10.79 22.26 -5.95
CA ASN A 80 9.84 23.23 -5.41
C ASN A 80 10.17 23.71 -3.98
N ALA A 81 10.83 22.88 -3.16
CA ALA A 81 11.28 23.27 -1.83
C ALA A 81 12.68 23.90 -1.83
N LEU A 82 13.47 23.70 -2.89
CA LEU A 82 14.80 24.30 -3.01
C LEU A 82 14.73 25.84 -3.02
N GLU A 83 13.72 26.43 -3.68
CA GLU A 83 13.55 27.88 -3.73
C GLU A 83 13.29 28.48 -2.34
N ASN A 84 12.41 27.87 -1.55
CA ASN A 84 12.16 28.26 -0.16
C ASN A 84 13.37 27.98 0.74
N HIS A 85 14.08 26.89 0.47
CA HIS A 85 15.33 26.58 1.15
C HIS A 85 16.37 27.67 0.87
N LYS A 86 16.57 28.14 -0.36
CA LYS A 86 17.55 29.19 -0.70
C LYS A 86 17.35 30.46 0.12
N ALA A 87 16.10 30.90 0.33
CA ALA A 87 15.78 32.09 1.11
C ALA A 87 16.15 31.97 2.61
N THR A 88 16.10 30.76 3.15
CA THR A 88 16.46 30.44 4.54
C THR A 88 17.81 29.75 4.66
N CYS A 89 18.49 29.52 3.53
CA CYS A 89 19.76 28.83 3.44
C CYS A 89 20.81 29.78 4.00
N ARG A 90 20.94 29.74 5.32
CA ARG A 90 22.09 30.27 6.04
C ARG A 90 23.29 29.38 5.70
N ALA A 91 23.75 29.53 4.48
CA ALA A 91 25.07 29.15 4.04
C ALA A 91 26.10 29.96 4.84
N ARG A 92 26.26 29.64 6.13
CA ARG A 92 27.57 29.81 6.73
C ARG A 92 28.45 28.83 5.98
N SER A 93 29.22 29.38 5.06
CA SER A 93 30.45 28.85 4.49
C SER A 93 30.92 27.56 5.17
N CYS A 94 30.41 26.42 4.71
CA CYS A 94 30.89 25.12 5.16
C CYS A 94 31.06 24.17 3.96
N CYS A 95 31.48 24.72 2.82
CA CYS A 95 32.58 24.11 2.09
C CYS A 95 33.82 24.86 2.58
N SER A 96 34.79 24.27 3.27
CA SER A 96 35.41 22.96 3.06
C SER A 96 36.30 22.60 4.26
N ARG A 97 36.70 21.31 4.33
CA ARG A 97 37.79 20.72 5.15
C ARG A 97 37.34 20.33 6.57
N LEU A 98 37.53 19.12 7.10
CA LEU A 98 38.65 18.19 6.93
C LEU A 98 40.02 18.88 6.86
N CYS A 99 40.22 19.91 7.67
CA CYS A 99 41.55 20.44 7.97
C CYS A 99 41.62 20.73 9.47
N SER A 100 42.30 19.80 10.14
CA SER A 100 43.17 20.02 11.30
C SER A 100 42.50 20.48 12.59
N ILE A 101 42.25 19.53 13.49
CA ILE A 101 42.80 19.47 14.86
C ILE A 101 42.31 18.14 15.48
N LEU A 102 43.13 17.11 15.33
CA LEU A 102 43.54 16.18 16.39
C LEU A 102 44.81 15.47 15.88
#